data_AF-A0A8J7ZEB0-F1
#
_entry.id   AF-A0A8J7ZEB0-F1
#
_cell.length_a   1.000
_cell.length_b   1.000
_cell.length_c   1.000
_cell.angle_alpha   90.00
_cell.angle_beta   90.00
_cell.angle_gamma   90.00
#
_symmetry.space_group_name_H-M   'P 1'
#
loop_
_entity.id
_entity.type
_entity.pdbx_description
1 polymer ?
#
loop_
_entity_poly.entity_id
_entity_poly.type
_entity_poly.pdbx_seq_one_letter_code
_entity_poly.pdbx_strand_id
1 'polypeptide(L)'
;MMDNKSIKIDVTEIPPKLSNYDAEIVTKALDPDYSLFDEVVEILPKFHLGGLVIVSGFALLGLAAIIIWLILTIKDGFDSISSAAFLGLGIPLILLVPFFFFFSNLNATRVQKEIRQLLSEGDLESLHIIYPGNDPNLYGATYKTVLVFFALLSLKDEEAIQQLPTFGRFWSWLKFNKILLLTKQILAIKLDFPSAEDFIKDIKERISQENQEELIVIPISKAYKISSLPDGTRCMISKTQIDSTADLLVCPYCISFAKSNLLEEWLKYKNRCPSCNRFLKIEDCAVVVIKSDN
;
A
#
# COMPACT_ATOMS: atom_id res chain seq x y z
N MET A 1 3.40 6.04 40.18
CA MET A 1 1.94 6.29 40.13
C MET A 1 1.77 7.66 39.50
N MET A 2 1.41 7.71 38.22
CA MET A 2 1.04 8.97 37.56
C MET A 2 -0.47 9.12 37.73
N ASP A 3 -0.89 10.23 38.34
CA ASP A 3 -2.29 10.58 38.52
C ASP A 3 -2.92 10.85 37.14
N ASN A 4 -3.72 9.89 36.68
CA ASN A 4 -4.45 9.98 35.43
C ASN A 4 -5.62 10.95 35.61
N LYS A 5 -5.35 12.26 35.50
CA LYS A 5 -6.40 13.29 35.45
C LYS A 5 -7.16 13.14 34.14
N SER A 6 -8.30 12.44 34.18
CA SER A 6 -9.25 12.43 33.08
C SER A 6 -9.68 13.88 32.79
N ILE A 7 -9.24 14.42 31.66
CA ILE A 7 -9.73 15.70 31.16
C ILE A 7 -11.20 15.48 30.80
N LYS A 8 -12.11 15.95 31.65
CA LYS A 8 -13.52 16.05 31.28
C LYS A 8 -13.64 17.21 30.32
N ILE A 9 -13.58 16.92 29.03
CA ILE A 9 -13.93 17.89 27.99
C ILE A 9 -15.42 18.15 28.16
N ASP A 10 -15.78 19.39 28.47
CA ASP A 10 -17.18 19.81 28.52
C ASP A 10 -17.70 19.80 27.08
N VAL A 11 -18.57 18.83 26.77
CA VAL A 11 -19.10 18.55 25.43
C VAL A 11 -19.90 19.73 24.86
N THR A 12 -20.17 20.75 25.69
CA THR A 12 -20.89 21.97 25.28
C THR A 12 -20.09 22.94 24.42
N GLU A 13 -18.77 22.75 24.27
CA GLU A 13 -17.90 23.57 23.41
C GLU A 13 -17.31 22.77 22.22
N ILE A 14 -18.05 21.82 21.64
CA ILE A 14 -17.62 21.23 20.37
C ILE A 14 -17.63 22.34 19.30
N PRO A 15 -16.49 22.61 18.63
CA PRO A 15 -16.44 23.58 17.53
C PRO A 15 -17.53 23.23 16.51
N PRO A 16 -18.29 24.21 15.99
CA PRO A 16 -19.40 23.94 15.06
C PRO A 16 -18.97 23.15 13.82
N LYS A 17 -17.69 23.24 13.43
CA LYS A 17 -17.07 22.44 12.36
C LYS A 17 -17.03 20.92 12.64
N LEU A 18 -17.06 20.49 13.89
CA LEU A 18 -16.96 19.09 14.31
C LEU A 18 -18.32 18.44 14.61
N SER A 19 -19.41 19.19 14.44
CA SER A 19 -20.78 18.71 14.69
C SER A 19 -21.20 17.50 13.85
N ASN A 20 -20.48 17.21 12.77
CA ASN A 20 -20.73 16.07 11.89
C ASN A 20 -20.09 14.75 12.37
N TYR A 21 -19.26 14.79 13.42
CA TYR A 21 -18.58 13.61 13.95
C TYR A 21 -19.24 13.12 15.24
N ASP A 22 -19.11 11.82 15.50
CA ASP A 22 -19.52 11.24 16.77
C ASP A 22 -18.68 11.86 17.91
N ALA A 23 -19.33 12.23 19.02
CA ALA A 23 -18.69 12.83 20.18
C ALA A 23 -17.57 11.96 20.76
N GLU A 24 -17.71 10.62 20.70
CA GLU A 24 -16.64 9.70 21.13
C GLU A 24 -15.39 9.86 20.25
N ILE A 25 -15.58 10.02 18.94
CA ILE A 25 -14.49 10.14 17.96
C ILE A 25 -13.81 11.50 18.09
N VAL A 26 -14.58 12.56 18.31
CA VAL A 26 -14.04 13.90 18.59
C VAL A 26 -13.18 13.87 19.87
N THR A 27 -13.68 13.23 20.92
CA THR A 27 -12.94 13.09 22.19
C THR A 27 -11.61 12.36 21.98
N LYS A 28 -11.62 11.23 21.27
CA LYS A 28 -10.40 10.48 20.92
C LYS A 28 -9.44 11.29 20.04
N ALA A 29 -9.95 12.04 19.06
CA ALA A 29 -9.11 12.79 18.14
C ALA A 29 -8.45 14.01 18.79
N LEU A 30 -9.11 14.64 19.76
CA LEU A 30 -8.61 15.80 20.50
C LEU A 30 -7.64 15.43 21.63
N ASP A 31 -7.63 14.17 22.06
CA ASP A 31 -6.67 13.68 23.05
C ASP A 31 -5.25 13.64 22.43
N PRO A 32 -4.28 14.42 22.96
CA PRO A 32 -2.92 14.44 22.44
C PRO A 32 -2.19 13.10 22.61
N ASP A 33 -2.57 12.31 23.60
CA ASP A 33 -1.98 11.00 23.89
C ASP A 33 -2.64 9.89 23.06
N TYR A 34 -3.70 10.21 22.31
CA TYR A 34 -4.37 9.23 21.46
C TYR A 34 -3.56 8.86 20.22
N SER A 35 -3.22 7.57 20.16
CA SER A 35 -2.45 6.92 19.11
C SER A 35 -3.34 5.97 18.32
N LEU A 36 -3.51 6.26 17.02
CA LEU A 36 -4.22 5.37 16.08
C LEU A 36 -3.56 4.00 16.03
N PHE A 37 -2.24 3.96 16.12
CA PHE A 37 -1.46 2.73 16.18
C PHE A 37 -1.88 1.86 17.38
N ASP A 38 -2.06 2.43 18.57
CA ASP A 38 -2.39 1.65 19.77
C ASP A 38 -3.82 1.09 19.73
N GLU A 39 -4.78 1.85 19.21
CA GLU A 39 -6.15 1.36 18.97
C GLU A 39 -6.13 0.17 18.00
N VAL A 40 -5.39 0.28 16.91
CA VAL A 40 -5.24 -0.78 15.90
C VAL A 40 -4.57 -2.01 16.51
N VAL A 41 -3.53 -1.82 17.33
CA VAL A 41 -2.84 -2.88 18.07
C VAL A 41 -3.77 -3.58 19.06
N GLU A 42 -4.72 -2.88 19.68
CA GLU A 42 -5.67 -3.50 20.60
C GLU A 42 -6.76 -4.31 19.86
N ILE A 43 -7.16 -3.84 18.67
CA ILE A 43 -8.23 -4.47 17.90
C ILE A 43 -7.74 -5.68 17.08
N LEU A 44 -6.55 -5.63 16.46
CA LEU A 44 -6.06 -6.71 15.59
C LEU A 44 -5.99 -8.09 16.27
N PRO A 45 -5.52 -8.22 17.53
CA PRO A 45 -5.49 -9.49 18.24
C PRO A 45 -6.89 -10.08 18.45
N LYS A 46 -7.92 -9.25 18.65
CA LYS A 46 -9.31 -9.70 18.83
C LYS A 46 -9.85 -10.38 17.56
N PHE A 47 -9.42 -9.94 16.39
CA PHE A 47 -9.72 -10.61 15.12
C PHE A 47 -8.99 -11.95 14.98
N HIS A 48 -7.72 -12.02 15.39
CA HIS A 48 -7.00 -13.30 15.47
C HIS A 48 -7.65 -14.26 16.47
N LEU A 49 -8.20 -13.76 17.58
CA LEU A 49 -8.91 -14.57 18.57
C LEU A 49 -10.18 -15.21 17.99
N GLY A 50 -10.96 -14.46 17.18
CA GLY A 50 -12.09 -15.01 16.44
C GLY A 50 -11.67 -16.08 15.44
N GLY A 51 -10.55 -15.87 14.76
CA GLY A 51 -9.92 -16.89 13.91
C GLY A 51 -9.50 -18.13 14.72
N LEU A 52 -8.95 -17.95 15.92
CA LEU A 52 -8.53 -19.02 16.82
C LEU A 52 -9.73 -19.83 17.31
N VAL A 53 -10.87 -19.19 17.61
CA VAL A 53 -12.12 -19.90 17.94
C VAL A 53 -12.60 -20.74 16.77
N ILE A 54 -12.67 -20.18 15.56
CA ILE A 54 -13.07 -20.92 14.35
C ILE A 54 -12.14 -22.11 14.10
N VAL A 55 -10.84 -21.86 14.21
CA VAL A 55 -9.80 -22.86 13.97
C VAL A 55 -9.78 -23.95 15.04
N SER A 56 -9.97 -23.58 16.31
CA SER A 56 -10.15 -24.55 17.39
C SER A 56 -11.42 -25.38 17.19
N GLY A 57 -12.49 -24.79 16.65
CA GLY A 57 -13.69 -25.50 16.23
C GLY A 57 -13.41 -26.52 15.14
N PHE A 58 -12.66 -26.15 14.09
CA PHE A 58 -12.22 -27.08 13.06
C PHE A 58 -11.29 -28.17 13.59
N ALA A 59 -10.40 -27.84 14.53
CA ALA A 59 -9.54 -28.83 15.18
C ALA A 59 -10.35 -29.83 16.01
N LEU A 60 -11.36 -29.36 16.77
CA LEU A 60 -12.28 -30.22 17.52
C LEU A 60 -13.13 -31.11 16.60
N LEU A 61 -13.64 -30.56 15.49
CA LEU A 61 -14.36 -31.33 14.48
C LEU A 61 -13.45 -32.38 13.82
N GLY A 62 -12.20 -32.01 13.50
CA GLY A 62 -11.20 -32.93 12.98
C GLY A 62 -10.88 -34.05 13.98
N LEU A 63 -10.74 -33.71 15.26
CA LEU A 63 -10.48 -34.68 16.32
C LEU A 63 -11.67 -35.62 16.54
N ALA A 64 -12.90 -35.09 16.50
CA ALA A 64 -14.12 -35.90 16.53
C ALA A 64 -14.21 -36.85 15.31
N ALA A 65 -13.85 -36.37 14.11
CA ALA A 65 -13.81 -37.20 12.91
C ALA A 65 -12.78 -38.33 13.02
N ILE A 66 -11.59 -38.06 13.60
CA ILE A 66 -10.57 -39.08 13.87
C ILE A 66 -11.11 -40.13 14.85
N ILE A 67 -11.80 -39.72 15.92
CA ILE A 67 -12.37 -40.66 16.90
C ILE A 67 -13.44 -41.54 16.25
N ILE A 68 -14.37 -40.95 15.48
CA ILE A 68 -15.41 -41.70 14.76
C ILE A 68 -14.78 -42.69 13.78
N TRP A 69 -13.79 -42.23 13.02
CA TRP A 69 -13.05 -43.07 12.09
C TRP A 69 -12.39 -44.26 12.81
N LEU A 70 -11.68 -44.02 13.92
CA LEU A 70 -11.04 -45.06 14.72
C LEU A 70 -12.05 -46.12 15.21
N ILE A 71 -13.24 -45.70 15.65
CA ILE A 71 -14.32 -46.59 16.08
C ILE A 71 -14.80 -47.48 14.92
N LEU A 72 -14.98 -46.90 13.72
CA LEU A 72 -15.41 -47.64 12.53
C LEU A 72 -14.34 -48.65 12.09
N THR A 73 -13.05 -48.26 12.12
CA THR A 73 -11.95 -49.15 11.75
C THR A 73 -11.83 -50.37 12.68
N ILE A 74 -12.09 -50.19 13.98
CA ILE A 74 -12.12 -51.31 14.95
C ILE A 74 -13.28 -52.26 14.65
N LYS A 75 -14.41 -51.74 14.18
CA LYS A 75 -15.65 -52.50 13.99
C LYS A 75 -15.68 -53.33 12.70
N ASP A 76 -15.25 -52.77 11.58
CA ASP A 76 -15.48 -53.36 10.25
C ASP A 76 -14.25 -54.07 9.63
N GLY A 77 -13.13 -54.10 10.36
CA GLY A 77 -11.89 -54.72 9.86
C GLY A 77 -11.08 -53.77 8.97
N PHE A 78 -9.77 -53.82 9.14
CA PHE A 78 -8.83 -52.79 8.71
C PHE A 78 -8.66 -52.75 7.18
N ASP A 79 -9.07 -51.66 6.53
CA ASP A 79 -8.61 -51.34 5.17
C ASP A 79 -7.37 -50.44 5.26
N SER A 80 -6.19 -51.00 4.98
CA SER A 80 -4.90 -50.42 5.42
C SER A 80 -4.57 -49.05 4.79
N ILE A 81 -5.10 -48.78 3.59
CA ILE A 81 -4.75 -47.61 2.78
C ILE A 81 -5.48 -46.36 3.27
N SER A 82 -6.76 -46.47 3.62
CA SER A 82 -7.55 -45.33 4.16
C SER A 82 -7.03 -44.91 5.54
N SER A 83 -6.55 -45.89 6.32
CA SER A 83 -5.98 -45.70 7.65
C SER A 83 -4.66 -44.95 7.66
N ALA A 84 -3.76 -45.31 6.75
CA ALA A 84 -2.48 -44.64 6.62
C ALA A 84 -2.64 -43.19 6.14
N ALA A 85 -3.57 -42.93 5.20
CA ALA A 85 -3.84 -41.58 4.70
C ALA A 85 -4.44 -40.66 5.79
N PHE A 86 -5.35 -41.17 6.62
CA PHE A 86 -5.99 -40.39 7.68
C PHE A 86 -5.02 -40.03 8.81
N LEU A 87 -4.19 -40.99 9.25
CA LEU A 87 -3.15 -40.74 10.25
C LEU A 87 -2.04 -39.83 9.70
N GLY A 88 -1.67 -40.00 8.42
CA GLY A 88 -0.62 -39.22 7.76
C GLY A 88 -0.97 -37.76 7.51
N LEU A 89 -2.25 -37.42 7.28
CA LEU A 89 -2.69 -36.05 6.99
C LEU A 89 -3.44 -35.38 8.14
N GLY A 90 -4.24 -36.13 8.92
CA GLY A 90 -5.07 -35.57 9.97
C GLY A 90 -4.30 -35.11 11.20
N ILE A 91 -3.33 -35.91 11.67
CA ILE A 91 -2.53 -35.58 12.85
C ILE A 91 -1.65 -34.34 12.62
N PRO A 92 -0.91 -34.22 11.49
CA PRO A 92 -0.14 -33.01 11.21
C PRO A 92 -1.03 -31.78 11.09
N LEU A 93 -2.21 -31.86 10.48
CA LEU A 93 -3.09 -30.70 10.36
C LEU A 93 -3.56 -30.20 11.74
N ILE A 94 -3.93 -31.11 12.65
CA ILE A 94 -4.37 -30.76 14.01
C ILE A 94 -3.25 -30.17 14.86
N LEU A 95 -2.00 -30.61 14.68
CA LEU A 95 -0.85 -30.08 15.43
C LEU A 95 -0.28 -28.81 14.81
N LEU A 96 -0.20 -28.73 13.47
CA LEU A 96 0.34 -27.58 12.75
C LEU A 96 -0.54 -26.35 12.95
N VAL A 97 -1.85 -26.52 13.00
CA VAL A 97 -2.78 -25.40 13.07
C VAL A 97 -2.61 -24.57 14.37
N PRO A 98 -2.68 -25.13 15.60
CA PRO A 98 -2.38 -24.40 16.84
C PRO A 98 -0.95 -23.85 16.86
N PHE A 99 0.01 -24.59 16.30
CA PHE A 99 1.41 -24.17 16.20
C PHE A 99 1.57 -22.92 15.33
N PHE A 100 0.99 -22.89 14.12
CA PHE A 100 0.99 -21.71 13.25
C PHE A 100 0.34 -20.50 13.92
N PHE A 101 -0.75 -20.70 14.67
CA PHE A 101 -1.40 -19.64 15.44
C PHE A 101 -0.51 -19.09 16.56
N PHE A 102 0.10 -19.99 17.35
CA PHE A 102 1.01 -19.61 18.43
C PHE A 102 2.21 -18.81 17.91
N PHE A 103 2.85 -19.28 16.84
CA PHE A 103 3.97 -18.58 16.21
C PHE A 103 3.55 -17.25 15.57
N SER A 104 2.36 -17.18 14.97
CA SER A 104 1.83 -15.93 14.44
C SER A 104 1.62 -14.88 15.53
N ASN A 105 1.13 -15.29 16.71
CA ASN A 105 0.91 -14.38 17.83
C ASN A 105 2.23 -13.89 18.45
N LEU A 106 3.22 -14.77 18.63
CA LEU A 106 4.55 -14.38 19.11
C LEU A 106 5.22 -13.38 18.16
N ASN A 107 5.11 -13.62 16.85
CA ASN A 107 5.61 -12.70 15.84
C ASN A 107 4.87 -11.35 15.90
N ALA A 108 3.55 -11.35 16.09
CA ALA A 108 2.77 -10.13 16.23
C ALA A 108 3.24 -9.28 17.42
N THR A 109 3.42 -9.88 18.60
CA THR A 109 3.90 -9.15 19.79
C THR A 109 5.32 -8.60 19.59
N ARG A 110 6.21 -9.37 18.94
CA ARG A 110 7.58 -8.92 18.64
C ARG A 110 7.56 -7.71 17.69
N VAL A 111 6.77 -7.80 16.62
CA VAL A 111 6.62 -6.73 15.63
C VAL A 111 6.02 -5.47 16.26
N GLN A 112 5.01 -5.62 17.12
CA GLN A 112 4.43 -4.48 17.85
C GLN A 112 5.47 -3.75 18.71
N LYS A 113 6.30 -4.50 19.45
CA LYS A 113 7.37 -3.90 20.27
C LYS A 113 8.41 -3.18 19.41
N GLU A 114 8.82 -3.78 18.30
CA GLU A 114 9.75 -3.18 17.35
C GLU A 114 9.20 -1.86 16.80
N ILE A 115 7.95 -1.83 16.35
CA ILE A 115 7.34 -0.60 15.80
C ILE A 115 7.12 0.46 16.87
N ARG A 116 6.74 0.09 18.11
CA ARG A 116 6.65 1.05 19.23
C ARG A 116 7.99 1.67 19.55
N GLN A 117 9.06 0.88 19.49
CA GLN A 117 10.40 1.40 19.69
C GLN A 117 10.76 2.42 18.60
N LEU A 118 10.56 2.08 17.32
CA LEU A 118 10.80 3.00 16.21
C LEU A 118 9.96 4.29 16.32
N LEU A 119 8.69 4.17 16.72
CA LEU A 119 7.81 5.31 17.00
C LEU A 119 8.35 6.21 18.13
N SER A 120 8.84 5.62 19.21
CA SER A 120 9.40 6.37 20.34
C SER A 120 10.73 7.05 20.03
N GLU A 121 11.50 6.46 19.11
CA GLU A 121 12.77 6.99 18.62
C GLU A 121 12.57 8.04 17.52
N GLY A 122 11.39 8.10 16.91
CA GLY A 122 11.08 9.00 15.78
C GLY A 122 11.78 8.61 14.48
N ASP A 123 12.18 7.34 14.33
CA ASP A 123 12.93 6.83 13.18
C ASP A 123 12.01 6.57 11.97
N LEU A 124 11.68 7.65 11.26
CA LEU A 124 10.85 7.63 10.05
C LEU A 124 11.51 6.85 8.90
N GLU A 125 12.84 6.89 8.78
CA GLU A 125 13.57 6.22 7.70
C GLU A 125 13.42 4.69 7.81
N SER A 126 13.59 4.15 9.02
CA SER A 126 13.37 2.72 9.28
C SER A 126 11.92 2.29 9.03
N LEU A 127 10.94 3.14 9.34
CA LEU A 127 9.53 2.86 9.04
C LEU A 127 9.28 2.82 7.53
N HIS A 128 9.84 3.75 6.76
CA HIS A 128 9.75 3.78 5.28
C HIS A 128 10.51 2.62 4.60
N ILE A 129 11.58 2.10 5.21
CA ILE A 129 12.24 0.87 4.72
C ILE A 129 11.29 -0.34 4.83
N ILE A 130 10.53 -0.42 5.92
CA ILE A 130 9.55 -1.50 6.13
C ILE A 130 8.30 -1.30 5.26
N TYR A 131 7.97 -0.05 4.98
CA TYR A 131 6.84 0.38 4.17
C TYR A 131 7.33 1.19 2.95
N PRO A 132 7.84 0.54 1.89
CA PRO A 132 8.18 1.27 0.68
C PRO A 132 6.86 1.62 -0.01
N GLY A 133 6.41 2.88 0.11
CA GLY A 133 5.12 3.37 -0.38
C GLY A 133 4.82 3.14 -1.88
N ASN A 134 5.72 2.54 -2.64
CA ASN A 134 5.60 2.35 -4.08
C ASN A 134 5.10 0.96 -4.53
N ASP A 135 4.66 0.08 -3.61
CA ASP A 135 4.05 -1.19 -4.03
C ASP A 135 2.51 -1.12 -4.06
N PRO A 136 1.89 -0.89 -5.25
CA PRO A 136 0.43 -0.85 -5.39
C PRO A 136 -0.23 -2.22 -5.15
N ASN A 137 0.55 -3.30 -5.06
CA ASN A 137 0.08 -4.66 -4.82
C ASN A 137 0.40 -5.12 -3.40
N LEU A 138 -0.32 -4.55 -2.43
CA LEU A 138 -0.40 -5.03 -1.05
C LEU A 138 -1.02 -6.43 -0.89
N TYR A 139 -1.15 -7.21 -1.96
CA TYR A 139 -1.57 -8.62 -1.91
C TYR A 139 -0.62 -9.50 -1.07
N GLY A 140 0.58 -9.01 -0.74
CA GLY A 140 1.52 -9.60 0.21
C GLY A 140 1.71 -8.81 1.51
N ALA A 141 0.83 -7.85 1.82
CA ALA A 141 0.97 -6.99 3.00
C ALA A 141 1.04 -7.84 4.27
N THR A 142 2.21 -7.83 4.90
CA THR A 142 2.38 -8.53 6.16
C THR A 142 1.71 -7.74 7.28
N TYR A 143 1.38 -8.43 8.38
CA TYR A 143 0.96 -7.80 9.63
C TYR A 143 1.86 -6.62 10.04
N LYS A 144 3.17 -6.73 9.76
CA LYS A 144 4.18 -5.69 10.01
C LYS A 144 3.95 -4.45 9.13
N THR A 145 3.71 -4.63 7.84
CA THR A 145 3.44 -3.54 6.88
C THR A 145 2.19 -2.73 7.28
N VAL A 146 1.14 -3.42 7.71
CA VAL A 146 -0.09 -2.80 8.22
C VAL A 146 0.18 -1.93 9.44
N LEU A 147 0.90 -2.47 10.42
CA LEU A 147 1.20 -1.76 11.65
C LEU A 147 2.09 -0.53 11.40
N VAL A 148 3.06 -0.65 10.51
CA VAL A 148 3.91 0.47 10.10
C VAL A 148 3.10 1.56 9.41
N PHE A 149 2.16 1.19 8.54
CA PHE A 149 1.27 2.17 7.90
C PHE A 149 0.48 2.99 8.93
N PHE A 150 -0.12 2.34 9.94
CA PHE A 150 -0.81 3.07 11.01
C PHE A 150 0.12 3.87 11.94
N ALA A 151 1.37 3.41 12.11
CA ALA A 151 2.40 4.17 12.80
C ALA A 151 2.72 5.47 12.04
N LEU A 152 2.96 5.38 10.72
CA LEU A 152 3.21 6.53 9.84
C LEU A 152 2.01 7.51 9.83
N LEU A 153 0.77 6.99 9.77
CA LEU A 153 -0.43 7.83 9.89
C LEU A 153 -0.53 8.55 11.24
N SER A 154 -0.11 7.89 12.33
CA SER A 154 -0.08 8.51 13.67
C SER A 154 0.93 9.66 13.74
N LEU A 155 2.02 9.55 12.97
CA LEU A 155 3.04 10.59 12.79
C LEU A 155 2.66 11.67 11.77
N LYS A 156 1.47 11.57 11.15
CA LYS A 156 1.00 12.47 10.08
C LYS A 156 1.92 12.49 8.85
N ASP A 157 2.55 11.36 8.53
CA ASP A 157 3.38 11.21 7.34
C ASP A 157 2.56 11.42 6.06
N GLU A 158 3.01 12.31 5.17
CA GLU A 158 2.26 12.74 4.00
C GLU A 158 2.12 11.62 2.95
N GLU A 159 3.16 10.83 2.74
CA GLU A 159 3.16 9.71 1.79
C GLU A 159 2.15 8.62 2.23
N ALA A 160 2.14 8.28 3.53
CA ALA A 160 1.14 7.36 4.08
C ALA A 160 -0.29 7.91 3.96
N ILE A 161 -0.50 9.21 4.19
CA ILE A 161 -1.81 9.87 4.05
C ILE A 161 -2.30 9.79 2.60
N GLN A 162 -1.44 10.07 1.63
CA GLN A 162 -1.79 10.00 0.20
C GLN A 162 -2.19 8.59 -0.23
N GLN A 163 -1.69 7.55 0.44
CA GLN A 163 -2.03 6.16 0.08
C GLN A 163 -3.32 5.64 0.73
N LEU A 164 -3.90 6.39 1.68
CA LEU A 164 -5.14 6.02 2.36
C LEU A 164 -6.31 5.66 1.40
N PRO A 165 -6.53 6.35 0.26
CA PRO A 165 -7.60 6.01 -0.68
C PRO A 165 -7.34 4.69 -1.44
N THR A 166 -6.08 4.41 -1.81
CA THR A 166 -5.68 3.18 -2.52
C THR A 166 -5.80 1.95 -1.62
N PHE A 167 -5.56 2.12 -0.32
CA PHE A 167 -5.72 1.06 0.68
C PHE A 167 -7.16 0.55 0.86
N GLY A 168 -8.17 1.36 0.52
CA GLY A 168 -9.58 1.00 0.76
C GLY A 168 -10.03 -0.32 0.11
N ARG A 169 -9.43 -0.70 -1.04
CA ARG A 169 -9.79 -1.96 -1.73
C ARG A 169 -9.32 -3.19 -0.95
N PHE A 170 -8.08 -3.19 -0.47
CA PHE A 170 -7.49 -4.29 0.29
C PHE A 170 -8.24 -4.54 1.61
N TRP A 171 -8.55 -3.48 2.34
CA TRP A 171 -9.20 -3.58 3.65
C TRP A 171 -10.68 -3.93 3.61
N SER A 172 -11.37 -3.62 2.50
CA SER A 172 -12.77 -4.02 2.31
C SER A 172 -12.93 -5.54 2.35
N TRP A 173 -11.94 -6.28 1.83
CA TRP A 173 -11.91 -7.73 1.87
C TRP A 173 -11.70 -8.28 3.29
N LEU A 174 -10.90 -7.60 4.11
CA LEU A 174 -10.57 -8.03 5.47
C LEU A 174 -11.60 -7.59 6.55
N LYS A 175 -12.74 -6.97 6.18
CA LYS A 175 -13.75 -6.41 7.11
C LYS A 175 -13.24 -5.30 8.04
N PHE A 176 -12.13 -4.63 7.70
CA PHE A 176 -11.56 -3.52 8.49
C PHE A 176 -12.24 -2.17 8.24
N ASN A 177 -13.39 -2.14 7.57
CA ASN A 177 -14.10 -0.91 7.21
C ASN A 177 -14.34 0.03 8.41
N LYS A 178 -14.60 -0.52 9.61
CA LYS A 178 -14.78 0.27 10.83
C LYS A 178 -13.49 0.98 11.26
N ILE A 179 -12.36 0.28 11.28
CA ILE A 179 -11.05 0.85 11.66
C ILE A 179 -10.62 1.90 10.64
N LEU A 180 -10.80 1.59 9.36
CA LEU A 180 -10.47 2.52 8.28
C LEU A 180 -11.32 3.80 8.35
N LEU A 181 -12.62 3.67 8.64
CA LEU A 181 -13.52 4.80 8.82
C LEU A 181 -13.10 5.66 10.01
N LEU A 182 -12.86 5.03 11.17
CA LEU A 182 -12.36 5.71 12.37
C LEU A 182 -11.06 6.46 12.09
N THR A 183 -10.13 5.82 11.39
CA THR A 183 -8.83 6.40 11.02
C THR A 183 -9.00 7.65 10.17
N LYS A 184 -9.88 7.59 9.16
CA LYS A 184 -10.19 8.76 8.30
C LYS A 184 -10.78 9.91 9.11
N GLN A 185 -11.70 9.62 10.03
CA GLN A 185 -12.33 10.64 10.85
C GLN A 185 -11.33 11.28 11.80
N ILE A 186 -10.50 10.49 12.48
CA ILE A 186 -9.48 11.00 13.40
C ILE A 186 -8.42 11.83 12.67
N LEU A 187 -7.95 11.38 11.50
CA LEU A 187 -7.03 12.15 10.66
C LEU A 187 -7.65 13.46 10.18
N ALA A 188 -8.90 13.42 9.70
CA ALA A 188 -9.61 14.61 9.26
C ALA A 188 -9.69 15.65 10.39
N ILE A 189 -10.04 15.23 11.61
CA ILE A 189 -10.06 16.12 12.78
C ILE A 189 -8.65 16.65 13.11
N LYS A 190 -7.63 15.78 13.16
CA LYS A 190 -6.25 16.17 13.48
C LYS A 190 -5.59 17.07 12.42
N LEU A 191 -6.19 17.19 11.24
CA LEU A 191 -5.76 18.03 10.12
C LEU A 191 -6.74 19.20 9.87
N ASP A 192 -7.69 19.45 10.78
CA ASP A 192 -8.68 20.54 10.73
C ASP A 192 -9.65 20.50 9.53
N PHE A 193 -10.04 19.30 9.09
CA PHE A 193 -11.07 19.11 8.07
C PHE A 193 -12.49 19.02 8.68
N PRO A 194 -13.48 19.66 8.04
CA PRO A 194 -14.87 19.69 8.54
C PRO A 194 -15.61 18.35 8.43
N SER A 195 -15.17 17.46 7.53
CA SER A 195 -15.71 16.10 7.40
C SER A 195 -14.62 15.14 6.89
N ALA A 196 -14.83 13.84 7.11
CA ALA A 196 -13.95 12.81 6.56
C ALA A 196 -14.04 12.75 5.03
N GLU A 197 -15.20 13.10 4.47
CA GLU A 197 -15.46 13.19 3.04
C GLU A 197 -14.64 14.32 2.40
N ASP A 198 -14.59 15.50 3.04
CA ASP A 198 -13.81 16.64 2.56
C ASP A 198 -12.31 16.34 2.59
N PHE A 199 -11.83 15.68 3.65
CA PHE A 199 -10.45 15.18 3.74
C PHE A 199 -10.12 14.21 2.60
N ILE A 200 -10.98 13.22 2.34
CA ILE A 200 -10.76 12.25 1.26
C ILE A 200 -10.84 12.92 -0.11
N LYS A 201 -11.69 13.93 -0.28
CA LYS A 201 -11.80 14.71 -1.50
C LYS A 201 -10.52 15.51 -1.75
N ASP A 202 -10.01 16.21 -0.75
CA ASP A 202 -8.76 16.97 -0.82
C ASP A 202 -7.58 16.06 -1.19
N ILE A 203 -7.43 14.90 -0.53
CA ILE A 203 -6.39 13.93 -0.88
C ILE A 203 -6.52 13.47 -2.34
N LYS A 204 -7.73 13.13 -2.79
CA LYS A 204 -7.94 12.69 -4.17
C LYS A 204 -7.64 13.80 -5.17
N GLU A 205 -7.97 15.03 -4.84
CA GLU A 205 -7.65 16.20 -5.67
C GLU A 205 -6.14 16.40 -5.71
N ARG A 206 -5.42 16.32 -4.58
CA ARG A 206 -3.95 16.37 -4.55
C ARG A 206 -3.31 15.25 -5.36
N ILE A 207 -3.73 14.00 -5.18
CA ILE A 207 -3.23 12.87 -5.98
C ILE A 207 -3.55 13.08 -7.47
N SER A 208 -4.72 13.62 -7.78
CA SER A 208 -5.09 13.94 -9.17
C SER A 208 -4.24 15.08 -9.71
N GLN A 209 -3.91 16.07 -8.88
CA GLN A 209 -3.06 17.23 -9.17
C GLN A 209 -1.57 16.90 -9.23
N GLU A 210 -1.11 15.87 -8.54
CA GLU A 210 0.26 15.35 -8.51
C GLU A 210 0.46 14.36 -9.66
N ASN A 211 -0.58 13.61 -10.04
CA ASN A 211 -0.64 12.96 -11.35
C ASN A 211 -0.83 13.97 -12.50
N GLN A 212 -1.37 15.15 -12.21
CA GLN A 212 -1.44 16.29 -13.11
C GLN A 212 -0.33 17.30 -12.82
N GLU A 213 0.70 16.97 -12.01
CA GLU A 213 1.75 17.92 -11.66
C GLU A 213 2.25 18.41 -13.00
N GLU A 214 2.06 19.71 -13.18
CA GLU A 214 2.12 20.37 -14.45
C GLU A 214 3.46 20.00 -15.08
N LEU A 215 3.37 19.08 -16.03
CA LEU A 215 3.76 19.32 -17.40
C LEU A 215 3.73 20.82 -17.69
N ILE A 216 4.75 21.55 -17.21
CA ILE A 216 5.45 22.49 -18.04
C ILE A 216 5.97 21.65 -19.22
N VAL A 217 5.06 21.25 -20.11
CA VAL A 217 5.38 21.21 -21.52
C VAL A 217 5.75 22.65 -21.77
N ILE A 218 7.03 22.98 -21.63
CA ILE A 218 7.59 24.00 -22.49
C ILE A 218 7.33 23.38 -23.85
N PRO A 219 6.35 23.85 -24.66
CA PRO A 219 6.35 23.43 -26.04
C PRO A 219 7.72 23.87 -26.53
N ILE A 220 8.62 22.90 -26.75
CA ILE A 220 9.86 23.16 -27.44
C ILE A 220 9.45 23.35 -28.91
N SER A 221 8.77 24.46 -29.11
CA SER A 221 8.56 25.10 -30.38
C SER A 221 9.91 25.64 -30.76
N LYS A 222 10.78 24.77 -31.30
CA LYS A 222 11.92 25.09 -32.17
C LYS A 222 12.78 23.85 -32.30
N ALA A 223 12.98 23.43 -33.54
CA ALA A 223 13.95 22.41 -33.88
C ALA A 223 15.30 22.66 -33.15
N TYR A 224 15.85 21.63 -32.53
CA TYR A 224 17.16 21.70 -31.90
C TYR A 224 18.23 21.59 -32.99
N LYS A 225 19.06 22.63 -33.09
CA LYS A 225 20.28 22.58 -33.89
C LYS A 225 21.42 22.15 -32.98
N ILE A 226 21.87 20.92 -33.13
CA ILE A 226 23.05 20.40 -32.42
C ILE A 226 24.20 20.23 -33.41
N SER A 227 25.43 20.46 -32.95
CA SER A 227 26.64 20.28 -33.77
C SER A 227 26.96 18.81 -33.98
N SER A 228 26.78 17.98 -32.96
CA SER A 228 26.99 16.54 -33.03
C SER A 228 26.13 15.83 -31.97
N LEU A 229 25.80 14.57 -32.23
CA LEU A 229 25.21 13.71 -31.20
C LEU A 229 26.32 13.26 -30.23
N PRO A 230 26.01 13.12 -28.93
CA PRO A 230 26.92 12.48 -27.99
C PRO A 230 27.30 11.06 -28.44
N ASP A 231 28.54 10.66 -28.18
CA ASP A 231 29.03 9.33 -28.52
C ASP A 231 28.18 8.24 -27.86
N GLY A 232 27.84 7.21 -28.64
CA GLY A 232 27.03 6.10 -28.16
C GLY A 232 25.54 6.39 -28.03
N THR A 233 25.03 7.51 -28.58
CA THR A 233 23.59 7.77 -28.63
C THR A 233 22.85 6.65 -29.38
N ARG A 234 21.86 6.04 -28.72
CA ARG A 234 21.05 4.93 -29.25
C ARG A 234 19.60 5.34 -29.44
N CYS A 235 18.97 4.78 -30.46
CA CYS A 235 17.53 4.91 -30.69
C CYS A 235 16.76 4.26 -29.55
N MET A 236 15.81 4.97 -28.96
CA MET A 236 15.05 4.46 -27.81
C MET A 236 14.17 3.25 -28.16
N ILE A 237 13.86 3.04 -29.44
CA ILE A 237 13.03 1.94 -29.95
C ILE A 237 13.90 0.76 -30.37
N SER A 238 14.74 0.93 -31.40
CA SER A 238 15.56 -0.16 -31.93
C SER A 238 16.77 -0.51 -31.06
N LYS A 239 17.13 0.35 -30.09
CA LYS A 239 18.35 0.24 -29.27
C LYS A 239 19.66 0.26 -30.06
N THR A 240 19.61 0.51 -31.36
CA THR A 240 20.78 0.64 -32.25
C THR A 240 21.37 2.03 -32.17
N GLN A 241 22.67 2.17 -32.46
CA GLN A 241 23.31 3.47 -32.56
C GLN A 241 22.66 4.31 -33.67
N ILE A 242 22.51 5.60 -33.41
CA ILE A 242 21.91 6.54 -34.37
C ILE A 242 23.00 7.09 -35.28
N ASP A 243 22.75 7.01 -36.58
CA ASP A 243 23.48 7.68 -37.63
C ASP A 243 23.09 9.18 -37.71
N SER A 244 24.07 10.05 -37.91
CA SER A 244 23.90 11.51 -37.91
C SER A 244 23.05 12.06 -39.08
N THR A 245 22.62 11.21 -40.00
CA THR A 245 21.87 11.59 -41.22
C THR A 245 20.36 11.35 -41.12
N ALA A 246 19.86 10.79 -40.02
CA ALA A 246 18.44 10.48 -39.88
C ALA A 246 17.62 11.69 -39.39
N ASP A 247 16.34 11.74 -39.76
CA ASP A 247 15.37 12.64 -39.12
C ASP A 247 15.09 12.15 -37.70
N LEU A 248 15.54 12.94 -36.72
CA LEU A 248 15.51 12.57 -35.31
C LEU A 248 14.46 13.36 -34.54
N LEU A 249 13.77 12.64 -33.67
CA LEU A 249 12.85 13.19 -32.69
C LEU A 249 13.40 12.95 -31.29
N VAL A 250 13.22 13.94 -30.42
CA VAL A 250 13.57 13.86 -29.01
C VAL A 250 12.31 13.88 -28.17
N CYS A 251 12.21 12.93 -27.26
CA CYS A 251 11.15 12.92 -26.26
C CYS A 251 11.35 14.12 -25.31
N PRO A 252 10.36 15.01 -25.15
CA PRO A 252 10.49 16.21 -24.32
C PRO A 252 10.68 15.88 -22.83
N TYR A 253 10.32 14.67 -22.40
CA TYR A 253 10.32 14.29 -20.97
C TYR A 253 11.61 13.64 -20.50
N CYS A 254 12.25 12.84 -21.33
CA CYS A 254 13.43 12.05 -20.94
C CYS A 254 14.63 12.27 -21.86
N ILE A 255 14.50 13.17 -22.84
CA ILE A 255 15.56 13.58 -23.77
C ILE A 255 16.13 12.38 -24.56
N SER A 256 15.42 11.25 -24.59
CA SER A 256 15.79 10.10 -25.41
C SER A 256 15.52 10.39 -26.89
N PHE A 257 16.39 9.87 -27.76
CA PHE A 257 16.32 10.08 -29.21
C PHE A 257 15.66 8.89 -29.92
N ALA A 258 14.91 9.16 -30.99
CA ALA A 258 14.37 8.13 -31.88
C ALA A 258 14.43 8.60 -33.34
N LYS A 259 14.49 7.63 -34.27
CA LYS A 259 14.20 7.90 -35.68
C LYS A 259 12.71 8.21 -35.83
N SER A 260 12.39 9.27 -36.57
CA SER A 260 11.02 9.78 -36.71
C SER A 260 10.01 8.69 -37.11
N ASN A 261 10.33 7.93 -38.17
CA ASN A 261 9.50 6.84 -38.67
C ASN A 261 9.21 5.74 -37.62
N LEU A 262 10.21 5.32 -36.85
CA LEU A 262 10.06 4.29 -35.82
C LEU A 262 9.19 4.79 -34.67
N LEU A 263 9.37 6.04 -34.26
CA LEU A 263 8.57 6.64 -33.18
C LEU A 263 7.12 6.82 -33.61
N GLU A 264 6.88 7.26 -34.85
CA GLU A 264 5.53 7.39 -35.39
C GLU A 264 4.81 6.03 -35.45
N GLU A 265 5.49 4.99 -35.93
CA GLU A 265 4.94 3.63 -35.95
C GLU A 265 4.65 3.11 -34.54
N TRP A 266 5.57 3.29 -33.60
CA TRP A 266 5.36 2.92 -32.20
C TRP A 266 4.15 3.63 -31.60
N LEU A 267 4.04 4.94 -31.81
CA LEU A 267 2.97 5.76 -31.25
C LEU A 267 1.60 5.41 -31.82
N LYS A 268 1.51 4.92 -33.07
CA LYS A 268 0.25 4.40 -33.65
C LYS A 268 -0.33 3.23 -32.84
N TYR A 269 0.52 2.38 -32.26
CA TYR A 269 0.08 1.24 -31.45
C TYR A 269 0.06 1.53 -29.95
N LYS A 270 0.99 2.36 -29.49
CA LYS A 270 1.23 2.64 -28.07
C LYS A 270 1.43 4.14 -27.91
N ASN A 271 0.41 4.85 -27.42
CA ASN A 271 0.45 6.28 -27.14
C ASN A 271 1.36 6.67 -25.94
N ARG A 272 2.56 6.06 -25.83
CA ARG A 272 3.51 6.23 -24.72
C ARG A 272 4.95 6.14 -25.20
N CYS A 273 5.84 6.89 -24.58
CA CYS A 273 7.28 6.85 -24.83
C CYS A 273 7.89 5.48 -24.49
N PRO A 274 8.67 4.85 -25.38
CA PRO A 274 9.34 3.57 -25.13
C PRO A 274 10.39 3.60 -24.01
N SER A 275 10.92 4.79 -23.67
CA SER A 275 11.99 4.95 -22.69
C SER A 275 11.45 5.22 -21.28
N CYS A 276 10.60 6.24 -21.14
CA CYS A 276 10.07 6.68 -19.84
C CYS A 276 8.61 6.28 -19.58
N ASN A 277 7.95 5.59 -20.51
CA ASN A 277 6.56 5.11 -20.41
C ASN A 277 5.47 6.18 -20.19
N ARG A 278 5.83 7.47 -20.30
CA ARG A 278 4.90 8.60 -20.24
C ARG A 278 4.07 8.72 -21.51
N PHE A 279 2.85 9.25 -21.42
CA PHE A 279 2.03 9.53 -22.60
C PHE A 279 2.75 10.50 -23.53
N LEU A 280 2.76 10.21 -24.82
CA LEU A 280 3.55 10.98 -25.80
C LEU A 280 2.78 11.05 -27.12
N LYS A 281 2.59 12.27 -27.66
CA LYS A 281 2.18 12.46 -29.04
C LYS A 281 3.38 12.86 -29.90
N ILE A 282 3.30 12.58 -31.20
CA ILE A 282 4.37 12.92 -32.13
C ILE A 282 4.58 14.43 -32.23
N GLU A 283 3.48 15.19 -32.12
CA GLU A 283 3.46 16.66 -32.14
C GLU A 283 4.23 17.29 -30.97
N ASP A 284 4.35 16.57 -29.85
CA ASP A 284 5.06 17.02 -28.65
C ASP A 284 6.59 16.84 -28.77
N CYS A 285 7.05 16.08 -29.78
CA CYS A 285 8.46 15.74 -29.95
C CYS A 285 9.21 16.82 -30.73
N ALA A 286 10.38 17.22 -30.22
CA ALA A 286 11.21 18.20 -30.91
C ALA A 286 12.03 17.54 -32.04
N VAL A 287 12.06 18.18 -33.21
CA VAL A 287 12.90 17.78 -34.35
C VAL A 287 14.35 18.20 -34.09
N VAL A 288 15.28 17.28 -34.26
CA VAL A 288 16.72 17.55 -34.14
C VAL A 288 17.34 17.62 -35.53
N VAL A 289 17.96 18.75 -35.85
CA VAL A 289 18.72 18.96 -37.09
C VAL A 289 20.20 19.01 -36.72
N ILE A 290 20.96 18.04 -37.20
CA ILE A 290 22.42 18.01 -37.01
C ILE A 290 23.04 18.89 -38.09
N LYS A 291 23.77 19.94 -37.69
CA LYS A 291 24.50 20.77 -38.65
C LYS A 291 25.69 19.97 -39.18
N SER A 292 25.74 19.76 -40.50
CA SER A 292 26.99 19.39 -41.16
C SER A 292 27.87 20.62 -41.26
N ASP A 293 29.01 20.64 -40.58
CA ASP A 293 30.04 21.66 -40.79
C ASP A 293 30.57 21.50 -42.23
N ASN A 294 30.12 22.38 -43.12
CA ASN A 294 30.68 22.59 -44.46
C ASN A 294 31.65 23.76 -44.41
#